data_AF-A0A662E573-F1
#
_entry.id   AF-A0A662E573-F1
#
_cell.length_a   1.000
_cell.length_b   1.000
_cell.length_c   1.000
_cell.angle_alpha   90.00
_cell.angle_beta   90.00
_cell.angle_gamma   90.00
#
_symmetry.space_group_name_H-M   'P 1'
#
loop_
_entity.id
_entity.type
_entity.pdbx_description
1 polymer ?
#
loop_
_entity_poly.entity_id
_entity_poly.type
_entity_poly.pdbx_seq_one_letter_code
_entity_poly.pdbx_strand_id
1 'polypeptide(L)' 'SDDPKQRKPDITLAKQELGWEPKIKLEEGLVKTIGYFEKLLISQSQ' A
#
# COMPACT_ATOMS: atom_id res chain seq x y z
N SER A 1 18.00 7.26 15.07
CA SER A 1 17.91 7.11 13.60
C SER A 1 17.39 5.71 13.42
N ASP A 2 16.08 5.58 13.48
CA ASP A 2 15.46 4.31 13.94
C ASP A 2 14.90 3.49 12.79
N ASP A 3 15.09 3.97 11.56
CA ASP A 3 14.63 3.25 10.38
C ASP A 3 15.73 2.37 9.79
N PRO A 4 15.48 1.05 9.72
CA PRO A 4 16.42 0.14 9.10
C PRO A 4 16.48 0.44 7.61
N LYS A 5 17.68 0.27 7.03
CA LYS A 5 17.92 0.42 5.59
C LYS A 5 17.05 -0.51 4.73
N GLN A 6 16.52 -1.58 5.31
CA GLN A 6 15.67 -2.54 4.64
C GLN A 6 14.57 -3.06 5.55
N ARG A 7 13.35 -3.15 5.03
CA ARG A 7 12.20 -3.80 5.67
C ARG A 7 11.74 -4.97 4.82
N LYS A 8 11.60 -6.14 5.43
CA LYS A 8 11.08 -7.36 4.80
C LYS A 8 10.33 -8.18 5.86
N PRO A 9 9.04 -7.90 6.11
CA PRO A 9 8.27 -8.64 7.09
C PRO A 9 8.06 -10.09 6.65
N ASP A 10 8.22 -11.02 7.57
CA ASP A 10 7.70 -12.38 7.43
C ASP A 10 6.20 -12.36 7.80
N ILE A 11 5.36 -12.86 6.89
CA ILE A 11 3.90 -12.87 7.04
C ILE A 11 3.33 -14.28 7.23
N THR A 12 4.18 -15.27 7.51
CA THR A 12 3.79 -16.69 7.63
C THR A 12 2.70 -16.89 8.68
N LEU A 13 2.81 -16.27 9.86
CA LEU A 13 1.82 -16.39 10.93
C LEU A 13 0.44 -15.84 10.51
N ALA A 14 0.41 -14.67 9.87
CA ALA A 14 -0.85 -14.07 9.41
C ALA A 14 -1.52 -14.91 8.31
N LYS A 15 -0.73 -15.54 7.43
CA LYS A 15 -1.26 -16.49 6.44
C LYS A 15 -1.88 -17.72 7.09
N GLN A 16 -1.23 -18.29 8.10
CA GLN A 16 -1.67 -19.52 8.76
C GLN A 16 -2.90 -19.31 9.63
N GLU A 17 -2.87 -18.29 10.49
CA GLU A 17 -3.91 -18.09 11.51
C GLU A 17 -5.11 -17.30 10.98
N LEU A 18 -4.88 -16.39 10.02
CA LEU A 18 -5.90 -15.46 9.54
C LEU A 18 -6.26 -15.67 8.07
N GLY A 19 -5.56 -16.57 7.36
CA GLY A 19 -5.69 -16.67 5.89
C GLY A 19 -5.35 -15.35 5.19
N TRP A 20 -4.55 -14.49 5.83
CA TRP A 20 -4.31 -13.14 5.36
C TRP A 20 -3.06 -13.04 4.49
N GLU A 21 -3.18 -12.37 3.35
CA GLU A 21 -2.06 -11.96 2.51
C GLU A 21 -2.41 -10.70 1.70
N PRO A 22 -1.41 -9.90 1.29
CA PRO A 22 -1.64 -8.77 0.40
C PRO A 22 -2.16 -9.24 -0.95
N LYS A 23 -3.32 -8.73 -1.35
CA LYS A 23 -4.01 -9.10 -2.60
C LYS A 23 -3.68 -8.17 -3.78
N ILE A 24 -3.16 -6.97 -3.48
CA ILE A 24 -2.92 -5.91 -4.45
C ILE A 24 -1.41 -5.78 -4.68
N LYS A 25 -0.99 -5.82 -5.94
CA LYS A 25 0.41 -5.57 -6.32
C LYS A 25 0.75 -4.11 -6.11
N LEU A 26 2.04 -3.81 -5.88
CA LEU A 26 2.51 -2.44 -5.64
C LEU A 26 2.06 -1.47 -6.74
N GLU A 27 2.31 -1.82 -8.00
CA GLU A 27 1.95 -0.98 -9.15
C GLU A 27 0.45 -0.68 -9.22
N GLU A 28 -0.38 -1.70 -9.04
CA GLU A 28 -1.84 -1.55 -9.03
C GLU A 28 -2.31 -0.63 -7.91
N GLY A 29 -1.72 -0.77 -6.72
CA GLY A 29 -1.97 0.12 -5.59
C GLY A 29 -1.59 1.57 -5.91
N LEU A 30 -0.40 1.78 -6.48
CA LEU A 30 0.10 3.11 -6.83
C LEU A 30 -0.79 3.81 -7.86
N VAL A 31 -1.22 3.12 -8.92
CA VAL A 31 -2.12 3.70 -9.93
C VAL A 31 -3.43 4.18 -9.30
N LYS A 32 -4.03 3.38 -8.40
CA LYS A 32 -5.27 3.76 -7.70
C LYS A 32 -5.05 4.98 -6.79
N THR A 33 -3.93 5.01 -6.06
CA THR A 33 -3.58 6.12 -5.17
C THR A 33 -3.34 7.42 -5.94
N ILE A 34 -2.63 7.35 -7.08
CA ILE A 34 -2.43 8.51 -7.96
C ILE A 34 -3.77 9.06 -8.44
N GLY A 35 -4.63 8.19 -8.97
CA GLY A 35 -5.96 8.61 -9.46
C GLY A 35 -6.85 9.20 -8.37
N TYR A 36 -6.71 8.78 -7.11
CA TYR A 36 -7.37 9.43 -5.98
C TYR A 36 -6.87 10.87 -5.79
N PHE A 37 -5.56 11.09 -5.77
CA PHE A 37 -4.98 12.42 -5.57
C PHE A 37 -5.22 13.35 -6.76
N GLU A 38 -5.19 12.86 -8.00
CA GLU A 38 -5.57 13.65 -9.17
C GLU A 38 -6.98 14.21 -9.04
N LYS A 39 -7.96 13.37 -8.69
CA LYS A 39 -9.35 13.80 -8.46
C LYS A 39 -9.45 14.80 -7.32
N LEU A 40 -8.76 14.53 -6.21
CA LEU A 40 -8.76 15.41 -5.04
C LEU A 40 -8.22 16.80 -5.41
N LEU A 41 -7.09 16.87 -6.11
CA LEU A 41 -6.44 18.13 -6.49
C LEU A 41 -7.26 18.91 -7.54
N ILE A 42 -7.89 18.22 -8.49
CA ILE A 42 -8.82 18.84 -9.45
C ILE A 42 -10.03 19.44 -8.70
N SER A 43 -10.59 18.71 -7.73
CA SER A 43 -11.75 19.17 -6.97
C SER A 43 -11.47 20.36 -6.04
N GLN A 44 -10.23 20.52 -5.58
CA GLN A 44 -9.82 21.64 -4.72
C GLN A 44 -9.43 22.89 -5.50
N SER A 45 -9.26 22.78 -6.81
CA SER A 45 -8.90 23.90 -7.70
C SER A 45 -10.12 24.57 -8.34
N GLN A 46 -11.34 24.24 -7.86
CA GLN A 46 -12.61 24.85 -8.27
C GLN A 46 -13.20 25.71 -7.16
#